data_AF-A0A7C7DVY9-F1
#
_entry.id   AF-A0A7C7DVY9-F1
#
_cell.length_a   1.000
_cell.length_b   1.000
_cell.length_c   1.000
_cell.angle_alpha   90.00
_cell.angle_beta   90.00
_cell.angle_gamma   90.00
#
_symmetry.space_group_name_H-M   'P 1'
#
loop_
_entity.id
_entity.type
_entity.pdbx_description
1 polymer ?
#
loop_
_entity_poly.entity_id
_entity_poly.type
_entity_poly.pdbx_seq_one_letter_code
_entity_poly.pdbx_strand_id
1 'polypeptide(L)'
;IGAEWLFETLGGKGKVVEMRGIDGVPADTDRHTGFQEALAKYPDIEVVAETFTGWDPSTGAQQALDLITTTEVDGIWTSGIDYPVVEQFQAANVPFVPIVGADNNGFVKQLLELADEGLVGAAVTNPPAIGAVGLAIALDALTGKNPERVTMLTPELFDTSNVEGLQALYAPDEQVGWSTYVNIPPYTSYSGSADVSACKAPGE
;
A
#
# COMPACT_ATOMS: atom_id res chain seq x y z
N ILE A 1 4.91 0.03 -10.44
CA ILE A 1 3.53 -0.53 -10.41
C ILE A 1 2.50 0.41 -9.79
N GLY A 2 2.57 0.80 -8.51
CA GLY A 2 1.54 1.67 -7.91
C GLY A 2 1.44 3.06 -8.57
N ALA A 3 2.57 3.75 -8.69
CA ALA A 3 2.61 5.06 -9.37
C ALA A 3 2.21 4.97 -10.85
N GLU A 4 2.67 3.94 -11.56
CA GLU A 4 2.28 3.70 -12.96
C GLU A 4 0.77 3.50 -13.09
N TRP A 5 0.16 2.68 -12.23
CA TRP A 5 -1.29 2.48 -12.21
C TRP A 5 -2.03 3.81 -11.97
N LEU A 6 -1.54 4.64 -11.04
CA LEU A 6 -2.15 5.95 -10.77
C LEU A 6 -2.11 6.83 -12.01
N PHE A 7 -0.94 6.94 -12.64
CA PHE A 7 -0.74 7.80 -13.82
C PHE A 7 -1.54 7.30 -15.02
N GLU A 8 -1.63 5.99 -15.22
CA GLU A 8 -2.48 5.36 -16.25
C GLU A 8 -3.96 5.65 -16.00
N THR A 9 -4.40 5.58 -14.75
CA THR A 9 -5.78 5.87 -14.33
C THR A 9 -6.15 7.33 -14.61
N LEU A 10 -5.18 8.24 -14.49
CA LEU A 10 -5.32 9.65 -14.85
C LEU A 10 -5.17 9.93 -16.36
N GLY A 11 -4.96 8.89 -17.18
CA GLY A 11 -4.72 9.04 -18.62
C GLY A 11 -3.40 9.72 -18.95
N GLY A 12 -2.42 9.63 -18.05
CA GLY A 12 -1.05 10.11 -18.22
C GLY A 12 -0.83 11.60 -17.95
N LYS A 13 -1.81 12.31 -17.37
CA LYS A 13 -1.72 13.74 -17.06
C LYS A 13 -2.46 14.11 -15.78
N GLY A 14 -2.03 15.18 -15.11
CA GLY A 14 -2.71 15.70 -13.91
C GLY A 14 -1.78 15.96 -12.75
N LYS A 15 -2.34 16.50 -11.66
CA LYS A 15 -1.64 16.87 -10.44
C LYS A 15 -1.71 15.75 -9.42
N VAL A 16 -0.55 15.28 -8.95
CA VAL A 16 -0.48 14.19 -7.98
C VAL A 16 0.23 14.61 -6.71
N VAL A 17 -0.15 13.98 -5.61
CA VAL A 17 0.54 14.08 -4.32
C VAL A 17 1.25 12.77 -4.03
N GLU A 18 2.50 12.85 -3.57
CA GLU A 18 3.26 11.72 -3.04
C GLU A 18 3.37 11.81 -1.51
N MET A 19 2.62 10.97 -0.80
CA MET A 19 2.66 10.88 0.67
C MET A 19 3.59 9.73 1.09
N ARG A 20 4.84 10.09 1.33
CA ARG A 20 5.95 9.19 1.65
C ARG A 20 5.92 8.69 3.10
N GLY A 21 6.80 7.75 3.38
CA GLY A 21 6.96 7.09 4.66
C GLY A 21 7.83 7.83 5.67
N ILE A 22 8.76 7.09 6.27
CA ILE A 22 9.78 7.61 7.19
C ILE A 22 11.01 8.03 6.38
N ASP A 23 11.40 9.30 6.50
CA ASP A 23 12.60 9.83 5.86
C ASP A 23 13.86 9.07 6.31
N GLY A 24 14.74 8.78 5.35
CA GLY A 24 15.97 8.03 5.55
C GLY A 24 15.83 6.51 5.72
N VAL A 25 14.62 5.95 5.69
CA VAL A 25 14.42 4.49 5.73
C VAL A 25 14.54 3.90 4.32
N PRO A 26 15.31 2.80 4.12
CA PRO A 26 15.52 2.23 2.80
C PRO A 26 14.25 1.87 2.04
N ALA A 27 13.25 1.29 2.73
CA ALA A 27 11.99 0.92 2.10
C ALA A 27 11.23 2.12 1.51
N ASP A 28 11.31 3.30 2.15
CA ASP A 28 10.75 4.53 1.60
C ASP A 28 11.57 5.01 0.39
N THR A 29 12.90 4.97 0.50
CA THR A 29 13.82 5.36 -0.59
C THR A 29 13.57 4.51 -1.84
N ASP A 30 13.40 3.21 -1.69
CA ASP A 30 13.15 2.28 -2.79
C ASP A 30 11.80 2.56 -3.47
N ARG A 31 10.75 2.84 -2.69
CA ARG A 31 9.43 3.20 -3.23
C ARG A 31 9.45 4.53 -3.96
N HIS A 32 10.08 5.55 -3.37
CA HIS A 32 10.25 6.85 -4.02
C HIS A 32 11.05 6.74 -5.31
N THR A 33 12.12 5.93 -5.33
CA THR A 33 12.87 5.65 -6.55
C THR A 33 11.96 5.06 -7.63
N GLY A 34 11.15 4.05 -7.29
CA GLY A 34 10.17 3.48 -8.22
C GLY A 34 9.08 4.48 -8.66
N PHE A 35 8.65 5.38 -7.77
CA PHE A 35 7.73 6.46 -8.10
C PHE A 35 8.34 7.42 -9.12
N GLN A 36 9.58 7.87 -8.91
CA GLN A 36 10.30 8.77 -9.82
C GLN A 36 10.59 8.10 -11.17
N GLU A 37 10.94 6.80 -11.19
CA GLU A 37 11.10 6.02 -12.42
C GLU A 37 9.79 5.90 -13.22
N ALA A 38 8.65 5.77 -12.54
CA ALA A 38 7.34 5.83 -13.17
C ALA A 38 7.06 7.23 -13.72
N LEU A 39 7.25 8.27 -12.90
CA LEU A 39 6.99 9.67 -13.26
C LEU A 39 7.75 10.10 -14.51
N ALA A 40 9.00 9.65 -14.67
CA ALA A 40 9.81 9.93 -15.86
C ALA A 40 9.18 9.46 -17.19
N LYS A 41 8.22 8.52 -17.14
CA LYS A 41 7.47 8.00 -18.30
C LYS A 41 6.22 8.85 -18.62
N TYR A 42 5.79 9.71 -17.70
CA TYR A 42 4.55 10.49 -17.78
C TYR A 42 4.84 12.00 -17.58
N PRO A 43 5.33 12.69 -18.62
CA PRO A 43 5.79 14.08 -18.49
C PRO A 43 4.69 15.11 -18.21
N ASP A 44 3.41 14.74 -18.42
CA ASP A 44 2.24 15.59 -18.15
C ASP A 44 1.65 15.36 -16.74
N ILE A 45 2.29 14.50 -15.94
CA ILE A 45 2.01 14.38 -14.50
C ILE A 45 2.87 15.39 -13.75
N GLU A 46 2.24 16.20 -12.90
CA GLU A 46 2.89 17.18 -12.04
C GLU A 46 2.78 16.74 -10.57
N VAL A 47 3.90 16.57 -9.87
CA VAL A 47 3.89 16.35 -8.43
C VAL A 47 3.73 17.70 -7.72
N VAL A 48 2.54 17.96 -7.17
CA VAL A 48 2.21 19.25 -6.54
C VAL A 48 2.55 19.31 -5.06
N ALA A 49 2.68 18.16 -4.41
CA ALA A 49 3.21 18.05 -3.06
C ALA A 49 3.87 16.69 -2.82
N GLU A 50 4.92 16.71 -2.01
CA GLU A 50 5.58 15.53 -1.45
C GLU A 50 5.67 15.73 0.07
N THR A 51 5.21 14.76 0.85
CA THR A 51 5.24 14.82 2.33
C THR A 51 5.80 13.55 2.93
N PHE A 52 6.41 13.66 4.11
CA PHE A 52 6.75 12.49 4.93
C PHE A 52 5.72 12.34 6.05
N THR A 53 5.03 11.21 6.05
CA THR A 53 3.97 10.90 7.02
C THR A 53 4.51 10.18 8.25
N GLY A 54 5.74 9.66 8.18
CA GLY A 54 6.32 8.81 9.21
C GLY A 54 5.65 7.45 9.34
N TRP A 55 4.85 7.04 8.34
CA TRP A 55 3.92 5.90 8.44
C TRP A 55 2.96 6.01 9.63
N ASP A 56 2.71 7.22 10.13
CA ASP A 56 1.79 7.47 11.23
C ASP A 56 0.41 7.85 10.67
N PRO A 57 -0.65 7.05 10.94
CA PRO A 57 -1.97 7.31 10.39
C PRO A 57 -2.56 8.66 10.78
N SER A 58 -2.26 9.16 11.99
CA SER A 58 -2.80 10.45 12.47
C SER A 58 -2.15 11.63 11.76
N THR A 59 -0.83 11.58 11.60
CA THR A 59 -0.04 12.55 10.85
C THR A 59 -0.44 12.54 9.38
N GLY A 60 -0.56 11.34 8.79
CA GLY A 60 -1.05 11.15 7.42
C GLY A 60 -2.45 11.73 7.21
N ALA A 61 -3.39 11.47 8.13
CA ALA A 61 -4.73 12.04 8.07
C ALA A 61 -4.70 13.58 8.10
N GLN A 62 -3.94 14.18 9.01
CA GLN A 62 -3.86 15.64 9.11
C GLN A 62 -3.28 16.27 7.84
N GLN A 63 -2.21 15.69 7.29
CA GLN A 63 -1.61 16.15 6.04
C GLN A 63 -2.54 15.94 4.84
N ALA A 64 -3.22 14.80 4.76
CA ALA A 64 -4.17 14.51 3.68
C ALA A 64 -5.33 15.51 3.68
N LEU A 65 -5.91 15.83 4.84
CA LEU A 65 -6.99 16.80 4.93
C LEU A 65 -6.55 18.19 4.46
N ASP A 66 -5.34 18.63 4.87
CA ASP A 66 -4.77 19.90 4.42
C ASP A 66 -4.59 19.91 2.90
N LEU A 67 -4.00 18.86 2.34
CA LEU A 67 -3.78 18.73 0.89
C LEU A 67 -5.09 18.70 0.10
N ILE A 68 -6.07 17.90 0.52
CA ILE A 68 -7.40 17.77 -0.11
C ILE A 68 -8.14 19.11 -0.14
N THR A 69 -7.97 19.95 0.89
CA THR A 69 -8.73 21.20 1.03
C THR A 69 -8.02 22.43 0.48
N THR A 70 -6.70 22.37 0.30
CA THR A 70 -5.88 23.53 -0.12
C THR A 70 -5.24 23.37 -1.50
N THR A 71 -5.16 22.14 -2.01
CA THR A 71 -4.45 21.81 -3.25
C THR A 71 -5.42 21.25 -4.28
N GLU A 72 -5.28 21.68 -5.53
CA GLU A 72 -5.91 21.01 -6.66
C GLU A 72 -5.13 19.72 -6.94
N VAL A 73 -5.70 18.58 -6.56
CA VAL A 73 -5.10 17.25 -6.70
C VAL A 73 -6.03 16.37 -7.51
N ASP A 74 -5.47 15.68 -8.50
CA ASP A 74 -6.17 14.72 -9.36
C ASP A 74 -5.91 13.27 -8.93
N GLY A 75 -4.89 12.99 -8.12
CA GLY A 75 -4.59 11.67 -7.60
C GLY A 75 -3.63 11.67 -6.42
N ILE A 76 -3.76 10.70 -5.52
CA ILE A 76 -2.90 10.59 -4.34
C ILE A 76 -2.22 9.22 -4.33
N TRP A 77 -0.89 9.23 -4.20
CA TRP A 77 -0.11 8.04 -3.92
C TRP A 77 0.36 8.09 -2.47
N THR A 78 0.11 7.03 -1.70
CA THR A 78 0.59 6.94 -0.32
C THR A 78 1.39 5.67 -0.06
N SER A 79 2.33 5.78 0.89
CA SER A 79 3.10 4.65 1.39
C SER A 79 2.47 4.02 2.64
N GLY A 80 1.20 3.61 2.58
CA GLY A 80 0.58 2.79 3.63
C GLY A 80 -0.22 3.56 4.69
N ILE A 81 -0.60 4.82 4.44
CA ILE A 81 -1.51 5.61 5.27
C ILE A 81 -2.82 5.86 4.53
N ASP A 82 -3.29 4.85 3.82
CA ASP A 82 -4.28 4.97 2.75
C ASP A 82 -5.70 5.12 3.29
N TYR A 83 -6.03 4.32 4.32
CA TYR A 83 -7.38 4.33 4.87
C TYR A 83 -7.76 5.67 5.54
N PRO A 84 -6.86 6.36 6.28
CA PRO A 84 -7.15 7.71 6.76
C PRO A 84 -7.27 8.75 5.64
N VAL A 85 -6.58 8.58 4.50
CA VAL A 85 -6.72 9.50 3.36
C VAL A 85 -8.13 9.41 2.78
N VAL A 86 -8.65 8.19 2.58
CA VAL A 86 -10.04 7.98 2.14
C VAL A 86 -11.02 8.60 3.14
N GLU A 87 -10.80 8.40 4.44
CA GLU A 87 -11.62 9.02 5.49
C GLU A 87 -11.60 10.56 5.42
N GLN A 88 -10.48 11.17 5.03
CA GLN A 88 -10.39 12.63 4.89
C GLN A 88 -11.19 13.18 3.71
N PHE A 89 -11.31 12.43 2.61
CA PHE A 89 -12.23 12.80 1.53
C PHE A 89 -13.68 12.83 2.01
N GLN A 90 -14.09 11.81 2.77
CA GLN A 90 -15.42 11.74 3.37
C GLN A 90 -15.63 12.88 4.39
N ALA A 91 -14.64 13.16 5.24
CA ALA A 91 -14.71 14.23 6.24
C ALA A 91 -14.77 15.63 5.62
N ALA A 92 -14.03 15.86 4.53
CA ALA A 92 -14.08 17.09 3.75
C ALA A 92 -15.35 17.21 2.90
N ASN A 93 -16.10 16.11 2.74
CA ASN A 93 -17.30 16.01 1.90
C ASN A 93 -17.02 16.49 0.45
N VAL A 94 -15.93 16.01 -0.13
CA VAL A 94 -15.53 16.25 -1.52
C VAL A 94 -15.39 14.91 -2.27
N PRO A 95 -15.56 14.89 -3.60
CA PRO A 95 -15.42 13.65 -4.37
C PRO A 95 -14.04 13.03 -4.22
N PHE A 96 -13.98 11.70 -4.23
CA PHE A 96 -12.72 10.97 -4.27
C PHE A 96 -11.94 11.27 -5.55
N VAL A 97 -10.61 11.20 -5.43
CA VAL A 97 -9.69 11.04 -6.56
C VAL A 97 -9.13 9.61 -6.55
N PRO A 98 -8.50 9.13 -7.63
CA PRO A 98 -7.73 7.90 -7.59
C PRO A 98 -6.70 7.88 -6.46
N ILE A 99 -6.77 6.86 -5.59
CA ILE A 99 -5.86 6.69 -4.44
C ILE A 99 -5.08 5.38 -4.57
N VAL A 100 -3.76 5.46 -4.48
CA VAL A 100 -2.89 4.28 -4.39
C VAL A 100 -2.36 4.13 -2.98
N GLY A 101 -2.35 2.89 -2.52
CA GLY A 101 -1.93 2.56 -1.18
C GLY A 101 -1.33 1.18 -0.98
N ALA A 102 -1.22 0.76 0.28
CA ALA A 102 -0.76 -0.56 0.66
C ALA A 102 -1.92 -1.52 0.94
N ASP A 103 -1.61 -2.79 1.17
CA ASP A 103 -2.55 -3.88 1.51
C ASP A 103 -3.09 -3.81 2.95
N ASN A 104 -3.31 -2.60 3.48
CA ASN A 104 -3.95 -2.38 4.77
C ASN A 104 -5.42 -2.82 4.72
N ASN A 105 -5.85 -3.60 5.70
CA ASN A 105 -7.20 -4.20 5.75
C ASN A 105 -8.31 -3.15 5.65
N GLY A 106 -8.13 -2.01 6.32
CA GLY A 106 -9.04 -0.86 6.25
C GLY A 106 -9.18 -0.29 4.85
N PHE A 107 -8.07 -0.18 4.12
CA PHE A 107 -8.08 0.34 2.76
C PHE A 107 -8.69 -0.67 1.79
N VAL A 108 -8.33 -1.96 1.90
CA VAL A 108 -8.95 -3.04 1.12
C VAL A 108 -10.47 -3.04 1.32
N LYS A 109 -10.94 -2.89 2.56
CA LYS A 109 -12.36 -2.75 2.87
C LYS A 109 -13.00 -1.54 2.18
N GLN A 110 -12.36 -0.38 2.25
CA GLN A 110 -12.86 0.84 1.60
C GLN A 110 -12.92 0.69 0.08
N LEU A 111 -11.92 0.07 -0.56
CA LEU A 111 -11.92 -0.21 -1.99
C LEU A 111 -13.09 -1.13 -2.40
N LEU A 112 -13.51 -2.05 -1.53
CA LEU A 112 -14.67 -2.92 -1.75
C LEU A 112 -16.01 -2.19 -1.51
N GLU A 113 -16.12 -1.43 -0.42
CA GLU A 113 -17.40 -0.86 0.03
C GLU A 113 -17.74 0.48 -0.62
N LEU A 114 -16.73 1.30 -0.96
CA LEU A 114 -16.92 2.66 -1.45
C LEU A 114 -16.75 2.79 -2.98
N ALA A 115 -16.56 1.69 -3.70
CA ALA A 115 -16.46 1.71 -5.15
C ALA A 115 -17.73 2.27 -5.82
N ASP A 116 -18.92 1.88 -5.34
CA ASP A 116 -20.20 2.40 -5.81
C ASP A 116 -20.42 3.88 -5.43
N GLU A 117 -19.67 4.39 -4.45
CA GLU A 117 -19.64 5.81 -4.05
C GLU A 117 -18.59 6.62 -4.84
N GLY A 118 -17.88 5.97 -5.78
CA GLY A 118 -16.92 6.61 -6.68
C GLY A 118 -15.46 6.51 -6.26
N LEU A 119 -15.13 5.74 -5.21
CA LEU A 119 -13.74 5.47 -4.88
C LEU A 119 -13.11 4.60 -5.98
N VAL A 120 -12.02 5.11 -6.57
CA VAL A 120 -11.15 4.36 -7.47
C VAL A 120 -9.79 4.29 -6.81
N GLY A 121 -9.20 3.10 -6.70
CA GLY A 121 -7.92 2.96 -6.01
C GLY A 121 -7.28 1.60 -6.17
N ALA A 122 -6.02 1.50 -5.75
CA ALA A 122 -5.22 0.29 -5.84
C ALA A 122 -4.38 0.06 -4.58
N ALA A 123 -4.48 -1.14 -4.03
CA ALA A 123 -3.64 -1.65 -2.95
C ALA A 123 -2.43 -2.40 -3.54
N VAL A 124 -1.23 -1.98 -3.19
CA VAL A 124 0.04 -2.61 -3.57
C VAL A 124 0.60 -3.37 -2.37
N THR A 125 0.95 -4.64 -2.55
CA THR A 125 1.38 -5.47 -1.42
C THR A 125 2.75 -5.06 -0.89
N ASN A 126 2.82 -4.85 0.43
CA ASN A 126 4.07 -4.66 1.16
C ASN A 126 3.94 -5.23 2.58
N PRO A 127 3.93 -6.56 2.71
CA PRO A 127 3.55 -7.16 3.97
C PRO A 127 4.70 -7.33 4.96
N PRO A 128 4.42 -7.35 6.27
CA PRO A 128 5.39 -7.75 7.29
C PRO A 128 5.80 -9.22 7.16
N ALA A 129 5.04 -10.04 6.43
CA ALA A 129 5.35 -11.44 6.14
C ALA A 129 6.70 -11.63 5.41
N ILE A 130 7.29 -10.57 4.84
CA ILE A 130 8.67 -10.57 4.33
C ILE A 130 9.68 -11.01 5.42
N GLY A 131 9.40 -10.76 6.71
CA GLY A 131 10.22 -11.30 7.80
C GLY A 131 10.22 -12.83 7.86
N ALA A 132 9.08 -13.48 7.62
CA ALA A 132 8.96 -14.93 7.56
C ALA A 132 9.66 -15.50 6.32
N VAL A 133 9.69 -14.77 5.20
CA VAL A 133 10.52 -15.11 4.03
C VAL A 133 12.00 -15.17 4.41
N GLY A 134 12.49 -14.16 5.13
CA GLY A 134 13.87 -14.15 5.63
C GLY A 134 14.20 -15.36 6.50
N LEU A 135 13.27 -15.77 7.37
CA LEU A 135 13.42 -16.98 8.20
C LEU A 135 13.45 -18.27 7.35
N ALA A 136 12.57 -18.38 6.35
CA ALA A 136 12.55 -19.53 5.45
C ALA A 136 13.88 -19.69 4.69
N ILE A 137 14.41 -18.58 4.16
CA ILE A 137 15.72 -18.55 3.49
C ILE A 137 16.85 -18.92 4.46
N ALA A 138 16.83 -18.42 5.69
CA ALA A 138 17.83 -18.76 6.70
C ALA A 138 17.83 -20.26 7.03
N LEU A 139 16.64 -20.88 7.14
CA LEU A 139 16.52 -22.32 7.35
C LEU A 139 17.03 -23.13 6.16
N ASP A 140 16.76 -22.68 4.93
CA ASP A 140 17.29 -23.31 3.72
C ASP A 140 18.82 -23.26 3.68
N ALA A 141 19.43 -22.13 4.08
CA ALA A 141 20.87 -22.03 4.22
C ALA A 141 21.43 -22.99 5.29
N LEU A 142 20.80 -23.04 6.47
CA LEU A 142 21.21 -23.91 7.58
C LEU A 142 21.08 -25.40 7.24
N THR A 143 20.11 -25.77 6.40
CA THR A 143 19.85 -27.16 5.97
C THR A 143 20.60 -27.54 4.69
N GLY A 144 21.50 -26.67 4.20
CA GLY A 144 22.41 -26.98 3.09
C GLY A 144 21.80 -26.82 1.70
N LYS A 145 20.64 -26.17 1.57
CA LYS A 145 19.98 -25.92 0.27
C LYS A 145 20.61 -24.76 -0.53
N ASN A 146 21.53 -24.00 0.06
CA ASN A 146 22.27 -22.90 -0.58
C ASN A 146 21.36 -21.91 -1.36
N PRO A 147 20.48 -21.17 -0.66
CA PRO A 147 19.60 -20.20 -1.31
C PRO A 147 20.40 -19.07 -1.97
N GLU A 148 19.74 -18.34 -2.87
CA GLU A 148 20.32 -17.17 -3.52
C GLU A 148 20.77 -16.12 -2.49
N ARG A 149 21.83 -15.37 -2.82
CA ARG A 149 22.32 -14.28 -1.96
C ARG A 149 21.40 -13.07 -1.93
N VAL A 150 20.62 -12.90 -2.99
CA VAL A 150 19.65 -11.82 -3.15
C VAL A 150 18.36 -12.48 -3.58
N THR A 151 17.31 -12.31 -2.79
CA THR A 151 15.97 -12.78 -3.13
C THR A 151 15.07 -11.57 -3.29
N MET A 152 14.60 -11.35 -4.51
CA MET A 152 13.64 -10.30 -4.82
C MET A 152 12.23 -10.83 -4.64
N LEU A 153 11.39 -10.05 -3.97
CA LEU A 153 9.96 -10.31 -3.85
C LEU A 153 9.22 -9.32 -4.74
N THR A 154 8.34 -9.86 -5.58
CA THR A 154 7.55 -9.04 -6.50
C THR A 154 6.26 -8.63 -5.79
N PRO A 155 6.00 -7.33 -5.61
CA PRO A 155 4.72 -6.87 -5.08
C PRO A 155 3.60 -7.12 -6.09
N GLU A 156 2.39 -7.33 -5.58
CA GLU A 156 1.16 -7.47 -6.35
C GLU A 156 0.30 -6.22 -6.21
N LEU A 157 -0.62 -6.00 -7.15
CA LEU A 157 -1.53 -4.86 -7.16
C LEU A 157 -2.97 -5.35 -7.30
N PHE A 158 -3.84 -4.86 -6.43
CA PHE A 158 -5.27 -5.14 -6.41
C PHE A 158 -6.03 -3.81 -6.46
N ASP A 159 -6.76 -3.56 -7.53
CA ASP A 159 -7.53 -2.33 -7.70
C ASP A 159 -9.04 -2.57 -7.65
N THR A 160 -9.81 -1.49 -7.69
CA THR A 160 -11.29 -1.54 -7.67
C THR A 160 -11.90 -2.28 -8.86
N SER A 161 -11.13 -2.57 -9.93
CA SER A 161 -11.57 -3.43 -11.02
C SER A 161 -11.40 -4.92 -10.72
N ASN A 162 -10.50 -5.28 -9.80
CA ASN A 162 -10.23 -6.64 -9.34
C ASN A 162 -10.96 -6.98 -8.02
N VAL A 163 -12.29 -6.99 -8.07
CA VAL A 163 -13.14 -7.25 -6.88
C VAL A 163 -12.84 -8.62 -6.25
N GLU A 164 -12.65 -9.67 -7.04
CA GLU A 164 -12.34 -11.01 -6.53
C GLU A 164 -11.00 -11.04 -5.78
N GLY A 165 -9.97 -10.37 -6.32
CA GLY A 165 -8.68 -10.25 -5.66
C GLY A 165 -8.75 -9.44 -4.37
N LEU A 166 -9.48 -8.33 -4.35
CA LEU A 166 -9.71 -7.56 -3.13
C LEU A 166 -10.49 -8.36 -2.07
N GLN A 167 -11.50 -9.16 -2.47
CA GLN A 167 -12.22 -10.04 -1.57
C GLN A 167 -11.34 -11.15 -1.00
N ALA A 168 -10.44 -11.73 -1.81
CA ALA A 168 -9.49 -12.73 -1.36
C ALA A 168 -8.44 -12.15 -0.40
N LEU A 169 -8.13 -10.86 -0.54
CA LEU A 169 -7.20 -10.14 0.30
C LEU A 169 -7.86 -9.68 1.63
N TYR A 170 -9.14 -9.30 1.61
CA TYR A 170 -9.82 -8.76 2.78
C TYR A 170 -9.86 -9.72 3.99
N ALA A 171 -9.50 -9.22 5.17
CA ALA A 171 -9.45 -9.98 6.42
C ALA A 171 -10.45 -9.39 7.44
N PRO A 172 -11.73 -9.79 7.43
CA PRO A 172 -12.80 -9.12 8.20
C PRO A 172 -12.61 -9.16 9.72
N ASP A 173 -11.88 -10.14 10.23
CA ASP A 173 -11.62 -10.31 11.67
C ASP A 173 -10.37 -9.55 12.16
N GLU A 174 -9.64 -8.90 11.26
CA GLU A 174 -8.40 -8.19 11.57
C GLU A 174 -8.59 -6.69 11.72
N GLN A 175 -7.70 -6.04 12.48
CA GLN A 175 -7.72 -4.60 12.68
C GLN A 175 -7.47 -3.81 11.38
N VAL A 176 -7.89 -2.55 11.36
CA VAL A 176 -7.82 -1.65 10.18
C VAL A 176 -6.39 -1.55 9.60
N GLY A 177 -5.38 -1.43 10.45
CA GLY A 177 -3.97 -1.35 10.04
C GLY A 177 -3.29 -2.69 9.79
N TRP A 178 -4.03 -3.81 9.76
CA TRP A 178 -3.46 -5.12 9.47
C TRP A 178 -3.06 -5.22 7.99
N SER A 179 -1.85 -5.67 7.69
CA SER A 179 -1.46 -5.98 6.31
C SER A 179 -1.94 -7.38 5.94
N THR A 180 -2.72 -7.42 4.87
CA THR A 180 -3.54 -8.56 4.50
C THR A 180 -2.83 -9.60 3.64
N TYR A 181 -1.74 -9.24 2.96
CA TYR A 181 -1.00 -10.14 2.07
C TYR A 181 0.03 -10.99 2.84
N VAL A 182 -0.41 -12.10 3.44
CA VAL A 182 0.47 -12.94 4.29
C VAL A 182 1.16 -14.10 3.57
N ASN A 183 0.64 -14.49 2.41
CA ASN A 183 1.13 -15.63 1.63
C ASN A 183 2.04 -15.17 0.50
N ILE A 184 3.31 -15.51 0.59
CA ILE A 184 4.37 -15.14 -0.36
C ILE A 184 5.02 -16.45 -0.85
N PRO A 185 4.49 -17.07 -1.91
CA PRO A 185 5.05 -18.29 -2.46
C PRO A 185 6.49 -18.08 -2.97
N PRO A 186 7.37 -19.09 -2.85
CA PRO A 186 7.17 -20.39 -2.19
C PRO A 186 7.44 -20.37 -0.67
N TYR A 187 7.66 -19.21 -0.07
CA TYR A 187 8.27 -19.08 1.26
C TYR A 187 7.27 -19.15 2.41
N THR A 188 6.08 -18.57 2.26
CA THR A 188 5.06 -18.57 3.31
C THR A 188 3.75 -19.15 2.80
N SER A 189 3.05 -19.88 3.67
CA SER A 189 1.75 -20.48 3.41
C SER A 189 0.99 -20.59 4.73
N TYR A 190 -0.02 -19.75 4.88
CA TYR A 190 -0.95 -19.64 6.00
C TYR A 190 -2.37 -19.92 5.48
N SER A 191 -3.23 -20.48 6.33
CA SER A 191 -4.63 -20.80 6.00
C SER A 191 -5.57 -19.59 6.12
N GLY A 192 -5.02 -18.40 6.37
CA GLY A 192 -5.72 -17.13 6.56
C GLY A 192 -4.92 -16.21 7.50
N SER A 193 -5.38 -14.97 7.67
CA SER A 193 -4.75 -14.00 8.58
C SER A 193 -4.75 -14.48 10.04
N ALA A 194 -5.79 -15.24 10.44
CA ALA A 194 -5.93 -15.81 11.77
C ALA A 194 -4.75 -16.71 12.19
N ASP A 195 -4.12 -17.43 11.25
CA ASP A 195 -2.95 -18.27 11.57
C ASP A 195 -1.74 -17.41 11.99
N VAL A 196 -1.66 -16.19 11.46
CA VAL A 196 -0.60 -15.22 11.78
C VAL A 196 -0.93 -14.47 13.08
N SER A 197 -2.18 -14.02 13.25
CA SER A 197 -2.62 -13.23 14.42
C SER A 197 -2.84 -14.08 15.68
N ALA A 198 -3.13 -15.38 15.56
CA ALA A 198 -3.30 -16.28 16.70
C ALA A 198 -1.96 -16.71 17.35
N CYS A 199 -0.83 -16.43 16.72
CA CYS A 199 0.49 -16.74 17.26
C CYS A 199 0.81 -15.83 18.46
N LYS A 200 0.57 -16.34 19.67
CA LYS A 200 1.06 -15.73 20.91
C LYS A 200 2.59 -15.61 20.86
N ALA A 201 3.10 -14.42 21.13
CA ALA A 201 4.54 -14.23 21.27
C ALA A 201 5.08 -15.12 22.42
N PRO A 202 6.37 -15.52 22.39
CA PRO A 202 6.96 -16.24 23.51
C PRO A 202 6.79 -15.45 24.82
N GLY A 203 5.91 -15.92 25.71
CA GLY A 203 5.60 -15.26 26.98
C GLY A 203 4.14 -14.85 27.21
N GLU A 204 3.24 -15.08 26.26
CA GLU A 204 1.79 -14.85 26.38
C GLU A 204 0.94 -16.14 26.44
#